data_AF-A0A1Y5U154-F1
#
_entry.id   AF-A0A1Y5U154-F1
#
_cell.length_a   1.000
_cell.length_b   1.000
_cell.length_c   1.000
_cell.angle_alpha   90.00
_cell.angle_beta   90.00
_cell.angle_gamma   90.00
#
_symmetry.space_group_name_H-M   'P 1'
#
loop_
_entity.id
_entity.type
_entity.pdbx_description
1 polymer ?
#
loop_
_entity_poly.entity_id
_entity_poly.type
_entity_poly.pdbx_seq_one_letter_code
_entity_poly.pdbx_strand_id
1 'polypeptide(L)'
;MNGLIAALLSAGILGAAFLPWFEVPMVFELSLWDVIRDNTDAIREVMSEVDTPWGIWCFIASFPVALLSLIANIGGFRRVLSLVTGVLPLAAFGWVVFSARDRTSAVMSDLPVDRSDLFDLVGAGVWLYAGAAAALVLMSIVGGGRRRG
;
A
#
# COMPACT_ATOMS: atom_id res chain seq x y z
N MET A 1 -11.13 3.59 22.14
CA MET A 1 -10.31 2.43 21.71
C MET A 1 -10.24 2.33 20.18
N ASN A 2 -11.36 2.36 19.45
CA ASN A 2 -11.35 2.27 17.99
C ASN A 2 -10.49 3.34 17.27
N GLY A 3 -10.46 4.59 17.77
CA GLY A 3 -9.60 5.63 17.18
C GLY A 3 -8.11 5.29 17.24
N LEU A 4 -7.62 4.82 18.40
CA LEU A 4 -6.22 4.41 18.56
C LEU A 4 -5.84 3.24 17.66
N ILE A 5 -6.71 2.24 17.52
CA ILE A 5 -6.46 1.10 16.62
C ILE A 5 -6.37 1.59 15.17
N ALA A 6 -7.31 2.44 14.73
CA ALA A 6 -7.27 3.01 13.38
C ALA A 6 -6.03 3.89 13.15
N ALA A 7 -5.59 4.63 14.16
CA ALA A 7 -4.36 5.40 14.16
C ALA A 7 -3.14 4.47 14.00
N LEU A 8 -3.04 3.41 14.80
CA LEU A 8 -1.95 2.43 14.70
C LEU A 8 -1.91 1.73 13.34
N LEU A 9 -3.06 1.36 12.78
CA LEU A 9 -3.11 0.77 11.43
C LEU A 9 -2.70 1.78 10.36
N SER A 10 -3.10 3.05 10.49
CA SER A 10 -2.65 4.12 9.59
C SER A 10 -1.13 4.36 9.72
N ALA A 11 -0.59 4.31 10.93
CA ALA A 11 0.85 4.34 11.17
C ALA A 11 1.56 3.11 10.58
N GLY A 12 0.92 1.93 10.60
CA GLY A 12 1.42 0.72 9.95
C GLY A 12 1.59 0.88 8.44
N ILE A 13 0.63 1.55 7.78
CA ILE A 13 0.72 1.88 6.34
C ILE A 13 1.91 2.81 6.08
N LEU A 14 2.13 3.83 6.93
CA LEU A 14 3.29 4.72 6.81
C LEU A 14 4.61 3.98 7.09
N GLY A 15 4.63 3.18 8.15
CA GLY A 15 5.78 2.39 8.57
C GLY A 15 6.20 1.36 7.53
N ALA A 16 5.24 0.83 6.77
CA ALA A 16 5.52 -0.07 5.66
C ALA A 16 6.49 0.54 4.64
N ALA A 17 6.52 1.86 4.44
CA ALA A 17 7.46 2.50 3.51
C ALA A 17 8.94 2.28 3.86
N PHE A 18 9.23 2.02 5.14
CA PHE A 18 10.59 1.81 5.66
C PHE A 18 10.97 0.34 5.79
N LEU A 19 10.03 -0.57 5.53
CA LEU A 19 10.30 -2.01 5.54
C LEU A 19 10.76 -2.48 4.15
N PRO A 20 11.39 -3.65 4.05
CA PRO A 20 11.70 -4.27 2.76
C PRO A 20 10.40 -4.58 2.00
N TRP A 21 10.27 -4.05 0.78
CA TRP A 21 9.15 -4.38 -0.12
C TRP A 21 9.48 -5.54 -1.03
N PHE A 22 10.76 -5.66 -1.38
CA PHE A 22 11.29 -6.74 -2.20
C PHE A 22 12.44 -7.41 -1.44
N GLU A 23 12.33 -8.73 -1.28
CA GLU A 23 13.35 -9.57 -0.67
C GLU A 23 13.93 -10.46 -1.77
N VAL A 24 15.09 -10.08 -2.31
CA VAL A 24 15.81 -10.94 -3.25
C VAL A 24 16.88 -11.70 -2.47
N PRO A 25 16.77 -13.04 -2.34
CA PRO A 25 17.74 -13.83 -1.59
C PRO A 25 19.18 -13.57 -2.08
N MET A 26 20.08 -13.23 -1.16
CA MET A 26 21.51 -12.92 -1.35
C MET A 26 21.90 -11.56 -1.97
N VAL A 27 20.98 -10.71 -2.44
CA VAL A 27 21.36 -9.54 -3.26
C VAL A 27 21.11 -8.21 -2.54
N PHE A 28 19.85 -7.80 -2.29
CA PHE A 28 19.51 -6.57 -1.55
C PHE A 28 18.11 -6.65 -0.94
N GLU A 29 17.92 -6.03 0.24
CA GLU A 29 16.61 -5.65 0.77
C GLU A 29 16.34 -4.21 0.32
N LEU A 30 15.25 -3.98 -0.41
CA LEU A 30 14.91 -2.65 -0.93
C LEU A 30 13.64 -2.12 -0.28
N SER A 31 13.74 -1.02 0.47
CA SER A 31 12.57 -0.31 0.99
C SER A 31 12.09 0.76 0.00
N LEU A 32 10.82 1.18 0.12
CA LEU A 32 10.32 2.30 -0.69
C LEU A 32 11.06 3.60 -0.39
N TRP A 33 11.47 3.79 0.86
CA TRP A 33 12.25 4.96 1.25
C TRP A 33 13.57 5.04 0.49
N ASP A 34 14.29 3.91 0.38
CA ASP A 34 15.58 3.86 -0.33
C ASP A 34 15.37 4.14 -1.82
N VAL A 35 14.33 3.56 -2.43
CA VAL A 35 13.96 3.84 -3.83
C VAL A 35 13.73 5.33 -4.06
N ILE A 36 12.91 5.97 -3.22
CA ILE A 36 12.56 7.38 -3.38
C ILE A 36 13.80 8.27 -3.16
N ARG A 37 14.56 8.00 -2.11
CA ARG A 37 15.74 8.77 -1.74
C ARG A 37 16.80 8.76 -2.84
N ASP A 38 17.06 7.59 -3.41
CA ASP A 38 18.16 7.41 -4.36
C ASP A 38 17.75 7.75 -5.80
N ASN A 39 16.44 7.84 -6.09
CA ASN A 39 15.92 8.04 -7.44
C ASN A 39 14.95 9.23 -7.55
N THR A 40 15.04 10.22 -6.66
CA THR A 40 14.08 11.34 -6.61
C THR A 40 13.93 12.06 -7.95
N ASP A 41 15.04 12.34 -8.65
CA ASP A 41 15.01 13.07 -9.93
C ASP A 41 14.35 12.23 -11.04
N ALA A 42 14.68 10.94 -11.11
CA ALA A 42 14.07 10.02 -12.08
C ALA A 42 12.55 9.84 -11.84
N ILE A 43 12.14 9.74 -10.57
CA ILE A 43 10.71 9.66 -10.21
C ILE A 43 9.98 10.94 -10.64
N ARG A 44 10.61 12.11 -10.42
CA ARG A 44 10.04 13.40 -10.82
C ARG A 44 9.85 13.49 -12.33
N GLU A 45 10.84 13.07 -13.10
CA GLU A 45 10.81 13.06 -14.57
C GLU A 45 9.69 12.15 -15.09
N VAL A 46 9.59 10.91 -14.57
CA VAL A 46 8.52 9.96 -14.94
C VAL A 46 7.15 10.53 -14.61
N MET A 47 6.98 11.17 -13.45
CA MET A 47 5.69 11.77 -13.08
C MET A 47 5.33 13.01 -13.90
N SER A 48 6.30 13.71 -14.49
CA SER A 48 6.04 14.90 -15.32
C SER A 48 5.82 14.59 -16.80
N GLU A 49 6.39 13.50 -17.31
CA GLU A 49 6.41 13.22 -18.75
C GLU A 49 5.55 12.02 -19.17
N VAL A 50 5.30 11.08 -18.26
CA VAL A 50 4.58 9.85 -18.56
C VAL A 50 3.15 9.94 -18.05
N ASP A 51 2.20 9.51 -18.89
CA ASP A 51 0.80 9.32 -18.51
C ASP A 51 0.74 8.25 -17.41
N THR A 52 0.80 8.72 -16.17
CA THR A 52 1.07 7.87 -15.00
C THR A 52 -0.20 7.08 -14.68
N PRO A 53 -0.15 5.74 -14.68
CA PRO A 53 -1.33 4.92 -14.45
C PRO A 53 -2.03 5.24 -13.13
N TRP A 54 -3.36 5.14 -13.13
CA TRP A 54 -4.20 5.48 -11.97
C TRP A 54 -3.81 4.74 -10.68
N GLY A 55 -3.34 3.49 -10.78
CA GLY A 55 -2.90 2.72 -9.61
C GLY A 55 -1.68 3.31 -8.92
N ILE A 56 -0.79 3.96 -9.67
CA ILE A 56 0.36 4.70 -9.11
C ILE A 56 -0.12 5.93 -8.35
N TRP A 57 -1.12 6.64 -8.87
CA TRP A 57 -1.74 7.75 -8.13
C TRP A 57 -2.41 7.30 -6.83
N CYS A 58 -3.14 6.17 -6.85
CA CYS A 58 -3.72 5.59 -5.63
C CYS A 58 -2.64 5.20 -4.61
N PHE A 59 -1.52 4.65 -5.08
CA PHE A 59 -0.39 4.31 -4.24
C PHE A 59 0.23 5.55 -3.59
N ILE A 60 0.58 6.57 -4.38
CA ILE A 60 1.18 7.81 -3.87
C ILE A 60 0.22 8.51 -2.91
N ALA A 61 -1.07 8.61 -3.25
CA ALA A 61 -2.08 9.25 -2.42
C ALA A 61 -2.35 8.49 -1.11
N SER A 62 -2.07 7.19 -1.06
CA SER A 62 -2.32 6.38 0.14
C SER A 62 -1.52 6.84 1.37
N PHE A 63 -0.28 7.30 1.19
CA PHE A 63 0.59 7.75 2.29
C PHE A 63 0.14 9.07 2.93
N PRO A 64 -0.10 10.18 2.20
CA PRO A 64 -0.61 11.40 2.81
C PRO A 64 -2.01 11.18 3.41
N VAL A 65 -2.85 10.34 2.79
CA VAL A 65 -4.16 9.99 3.37
C VAL A 65 -4.02 9.16 4.64
N ALA A 66 -3.03 8.26 4.73
CA ALA A 66 -2.70 7.53 5.95
C ALA A 66 -2.19 8.47 7.06
N LEU A 67 -1.38 9.47 6.72
CA LEU A 67 -0.94 10.51 7.67
C LEU A 67 -2.11 11.33 8.20
N LEU A 68 -3.01 11.78 7.33
CA LEU A 68 -4.21 12.50 7.74
C LEU A 68 -5.11 11.63 8.63
N SER A 69 -5.29 10.36 8.27
CA SER A 69 -6.03 9.39 9.07
C SER A 69 -5.40 9.15 10.43
N LEU A 70 -4.08 9.03 10.51
CA LEU A 70 -3.35 8.89 11.76
C LEU A 70 -3.68 10.05 12.70
N ILE A 71 -3.46 11.28 12.25
CA ILE A 71 -3.68 12.50 13.06
C ILE A 71 -5.15 12.60 13.48
N ALA A 72 -6.07 12.40 12.54
CA ALA A 72 -7.50 12.54 12.81
C ALA A 72 -8.04 11.47 13.77
N ASN A 73 -7.51 10.24 13.70
CA ASN A 73 -7.97 9.12 14.53
C ASN A 73 -7.42 9.12 15.95
N ILE A 74 -6.31 9.83 16.21
CA ILE A 74 -5.82 10.10 17.58
C ILE A 74 -6.89 10.84 18.39
N GLY A 75 -7.56 11.83 17.79
CA GLY A 75 -8.63 12.61 18.43
C GLY A 75 -10.01 11.93 18.47
N GLY A 76 -10.18 10.79 17.79
CA GLY A 76 -11.44 10.06 17.75
C GLY A 76 -11.66 9.35 16.41
N PHE A 77 -12.37 8.22 16.42
CA PHE A 77 -12.51 7.39 15.23
C PHE A 77 -13.28 8.10 14.11
N ARG A 78 -12.61 8.34 12.97
CA ARG A 78 -13.16 8.96 11.76
C ARG A 78 -13.37 7.90 10.68
N ARG A 79 -14.56 7.28 10.72
CA ARG A 79 -14.94 6.17 9.84
C ARG A 79 -14.65 6.39 8.36
N VAL A 80 -15.09 7.51 7.78
CA VAL A 80 -14.92 7.78 6.35
C VAL A 80 -13.45 7.87 5.99
N LEU A 81 -12.66 8.57 6.81
CA LEU A 81 -11.24 8.73 6.57
C LEU A 81 -10.50 7.39 6.69
N SER A 82 -10.77 6.60 7.73
CA SER A 82 -10.22 5.25 7.89
C SER A 82 -10.59 4.31 6.73
N LEU A 83 -11.81 4.45 6.19
CA LEU A 83 -12.23 3.67 5.01
C LEU A 83 -11.40 4.06 3.79
N VAL A 84 -11.27 5.35 3.48
CA VAL A 84 -10.48 5.83 2.34
C VAL A 84 -9.02 5.44 2.48
N THR A 85 -8.45 5.55 3.69
CA THR A 85 -7.09 5.13 4.02
C THR A 85 -6.87 3.63 3.81
N GLY A 86 -7.88 2.79 4.04
CA GLY A 86 -7.78 1.36 3.74
C GLY A 86 -8.03 1.04 2.27
N VAL A 87 -8.96 1.72 1.60
CA VAL A 87 -9.33 1.42 0.21
C VAL A 87 -8.22 1.81 -0.77
N LEU A 88 -7.55 2.96 -0.57
CA LEU A 88 -6.49 3.43 -1.49
C LEU A 88 -5.33 2.43 -1.63
N PRO A 89 -4.71 1.95 -0.54
CA PRO A 89 -3.72 0.88 -0.60
C PRO A 89 -4.20 -0.39 -1.29
N LEU A 90 -5.43 -0.84 -0.99
CA LEU A 90 -5.97 -2.07 -1.59
C LEU A 90 -6.26 -1.90 -3.08
N ALA A 91 -6.72 -0.72 -3.50
CA ALA A 91 -6.91 -0.40 -4.90
C ALA A 91 -5.58 -0.36 -5.67
N ALA A 92 -4.56 0.26 -5.08
CA ALA A 92 -3.20 0.25 -5.62
C ALA A 92 -2.63 -1.18 -5.72
N PHE A 93 -2.75 -1.96 -4.65
CA PHE A 93 -2.29 -3.34 -4.61
C PHE A 93 -3.02 -4.21 -5.64
N GLY A 94 -4.35 -4.12 -5.70
CA GLY A 94 -5.16 -4.82 -6.70
C GLY A 94 -4.75 -4.44 -8.12
N TRP A 95 -4.57 -3.15 -8.40
CA TRP A 95 -4.11 -2.69 -9.71
C TRP A 95 -2.73 -3.26 -10.08
N VAL A 96 -1.78 -3.29 -9.15
CA VAL A 96 -0.45 -3.90 -9.37
C VAL A 96 -0.59 -5.38 -9.71
N VAL A 97 -1.39 -6.13 -8.96
CA VAL A 97 -1.61 -7.57 -9.19
C VAL A 97 -2.25 -7.83 -10.56
N PHE A 98 -3.26 -7.04 -10.94
CA PHE A 98 -3.91 -7.17 -12.25
C PHE A 98 -2.96 -6.77 -13.40
N SER A 99 -2.25 -5.64 -13.25
CA SER A 99 -1.31 -5.16 -14.26
C SER A 99 -0.12 -6.09 -14.44
N ALA A 100 0.36 -6.67 -13.34
CA ALA A 100 1.36 -7.73 -13.37
C ALA A 100 0.79 -8.92 -14.14
N ARG A 101 -0.38 -9.45 -13.75
CA ARG A 101 -1.03 -10.58 -14.43
C ARG A 101 -1.22 -10.36 -15.92
N ASP A 102 -1.64 -9.17 -16.35
CA ASP A 102 -1.86 -8.87 -17.77
C ASP A 102 -0.52 -8.91 -18.53
N ARG A 103 0.53 -8.30 -17.98
CA ARG A 103 1.89 -8.36 -18.54
C ARG A 103 2.48 -9.76 -18.50
N THR A 104 2.23 -10.50 -17.42
CA THR A 104 2.69 -11.87 -17.27
C THR A 104 1.96 -12.76 -18.27
N SER A 105 0.64 -12.64 -18.46
CA SER A 105 -0.10 -13.41 -19.46
C SER A 105 0.36 -13.15 -20.90
N ALA A 106 0.89 -11.95 -21.17
CA ALA A 106 1.48 -11.59 -22.46
C ALA A 106 2.89 -12.18 -22.68
N VAL A 107 3.57 -12.63 -21.62
CA VAL A 107 4.96 -13.15 -21.66
C VAL A 107 5.06 -14.63 -21.27
N MET A 108 4.11 -15.16 -20.47
CA MET A 108 4.07 -16.51 -19.89
C MET A 108 3.55 -17.60 -20.84
N SER A 109 3.29 -17.32 -22.12
CA SER A 109 3.10 -18.42 -23.08
C SER A 109 4.34 -19.30 -23.21
N ASP A 110 5.52 -18.88 -22.73
CA ASP A 110 6.81 -19.56 -22.97
C ASP A 110 7.68 -19.89 -21.74
N LEU A 111 7.28 -19.63 -20.48
CA LEU A 111 8.15 -19.93 -19.32
C LEU A 111 7.45 -20.59 -18.12
N PRO A 112 8.05 -21.65 -17.54
CA PRO A 112 7.54 -22.33 -16.34
C PRO A 112 8.08 -21.61 -15.09
N VAL A 113 7.44 -20.50 -14.70
CA VAL A 113 7.71 -19.87 -13.40
C VAL A 113 6.62 -20.29 -12.42
N ASP A 114 7.02 -20.93 -11.33
CA ASP A 114 6.10 -21.36 -10.28
C ASP A 114 5.60 -20.14 -9.48
N ARG A 115 4.29 -20.09 -9.22
CA ARG A 115 3.68 -18.92 -8.55
C ARG A 115 4.13 -18.74 -7.11
N SER A 116 4.65 -19.79 -6.47
CA SER A 116 5.24 -19.76 -5.13
C SER A 116 6.43 -18.82 -5.05
N ASP A 117 7.28 -18.84 -6.08
CA ASP A 117 8.54 -18.10 -6.10
C ASP A 117 8.32 -16.58 -6.16
N LEU A 118 7.14 -16.16 -6.64
CA LEU A 118 6.74 -14.75 -6.64
C LEU A 118 6.34 -14.24 -5.25
N PHE A 119 5.79 -15.10 -4.39
CA PHE A 119 5.43 -14.70 -3.02
C PHE A 119 6.66 -14.59 -2.12
N ASP A 120 7.70 -15.39 -2.41
CA ASP A 120 8.97 -15.34 -1.68
C ASP A 120 9.77 -14.06 -1.97
N LEU A 121 9.44 -13.35 -3.05
CA LEU A 121 10.02 -12.04 -3.38
C LEU A 121 9.30 -10.87 -2.70
N VAL A 122 8.11 -11.10 -2.12
CA VAL A 122 7.29 -10.06 -1.49
C VAL A 122 7.72 -9.87 -0.04
N GLY A 123 8.38 -8.75 0.23
CA GLY A 123 8.90 -8.45 1.55
C GLY A 123 7.84 -8.05 2.58
N ALA A 124 8.26 -7.99 3.84
CA ALA A 124 7.40 -7.66 4.98
C ALA A 124 6.61 -6.33 4.83
N GLY A 125 7.17 -5.35 4.11
CA GLY A 125 6.54 -4.05 3.86
C GLY A 125 5.23 -4.17 3.10
N VAL A 126 5.16 -5.02 2.07
CA VAL A 126 3.94 -5.22 1.27
C VAL A 126 2.85 -5.88 2.12
N TRP A 127 3.21 -6.88 2.92
CA TRP A 127 2.26 -7.56 3.81
C TRP A 127 1.72 -6.65 4.89
N LEU A 128 2.57 -5.82 5.51
CA LEU A 128 2.13 -4.83 6.49
C LEU A 128 1.21 -3.79 5.84
N TYR A 129 1.56 -3.31 4.66
CA TYR A 129 0.78 -2.33 3.91
C TYR A 129 -0.63 -2.86 3.56
N ALA A 130 -0.70 -4.03 2.92
CA ALA A 130 -1.97 -4.65 2.54
C ALA A 130 -2.79 -5.09 3.76
N GLY A 131 -2.14 -5.68 4.77
CA GLY A 131 -2.78 -6.15 5.99
C GLY A 131 -3.38 -5.02 6.82
N ALA A 132 -2.64 -3.93 7.02
CA ALA A 132 -3.13 -2.76 7.75
C ALA A 132 -4.29 -2.08 7.01
N ALA A 133 -4.22 -2.01 5.68
CA ALA A 133 -5.29 -1.47 4.85
C ALA A 133 -6.57 -2.32 4.90
N ALA A 134 -6.45 -3.65 4.78
CA ALA A 134 -7.58 -4.57 4.91
C ALA A 134 -8.24 -4.47 6.29
N ALA A 135 -7.44 -4.42 7.36
CA ALA A 135 -7.94 -4.23 8.71
C ALA A 135 -8.69 -2.90 8.88
N LEU A 136 -8.18 -1.80 8.30
CA LEU A 136 -8.85 -0.50 8.32
C LEU A 136 -10.20 -0.53 7.58
N VAL A 137 -10.27 -1.18 6.42
CA VAL A 137 -11.53 -1.33 5.68
C VAL A 137 -12.53 -2.13 6.50
N LEU A 138 -12.14 -3.31 7.00
CA LEU A 138 -13.02 -4.16 7.82
C LEU A 138 -13.52 -3.41 9.05
N MET A 139 -12.63 -2.72 9.75
CA MET A 139 -12.96 -1.92 10.91
C MET A 139 -13.91 -0.76 10.57
N SER A 140 -13.77 -0.16 9.39
CA SER A 140 -14.62 0.94 8.94
C SER A 140 -16.00 0.44 8.48
N ILE A 141 -16.10 -0.77 7.95
CA ILE A 141 -17.37 -1.40 7.58
C ILE A 141 -18.11 -1.86 8.85
N VAL A 142 -17.44 -2.63 9.71
CA VAL A 142 -18.02 -3.28 10.89
C VAL A 142 -18.19 -2.30 12.07
N GLY A 143 -17.24 -1.40 12.28
CA GLY A 143 -17.24 -0.44 13.39
C GLY A 143 -18.23 0.72 13.25
N GLY A 144 -19.00 0.76 12.15
CA GLY A 144 -19.92 1.83 11.80
C GLY A 144 -21.21 1.94 12.62
N GLY A 145 -21.45 1.04 13.56
CA GLY A 145 -22.73 0.93 14.29
C GLY A 145 -22.97 1.96 15.40
N ARG A 146 -21.96 2.74 15.83
CA ARG A 146 -22.15 3.77 16.88
C ARG A 146 -22.15 5.17 16.29
N ARG A 147 -23.33 5.57 15.80
CA ARG A 147 -23.78 6.98 15.78
C ARG A 147 -23.46 7.60 17.15
N ARG A 148 -22.66 8.65 17.19
CA ARG A 148 -22.75 9.68 18.21
C ARG A 148 -23.25 10.93 17.51
N GLY A 149 -24.53 11.22 17.75
CA GLY A 149 -25.01 12.60 17.72
C GLY A 149 -24.45 13.36 18.92
#